data_AF-A0A8T4Q4C0-F1
#
_entry.id   AF-A0A8T4Q4C0-F1
#
_cell.length_a   1.000
_cell.length_b   1.000
_cell.length_c   1.000
_cell.angle_alpha   90.00
_cell.angle_beta   90.00
_cell.angle_gamma   90.00
#
_symmetry.space_group_name_H-M   'P 1'
#
loop_
_entity.id
_entity.type
_entity.pdbx_description
1 polymer ?
#
loop_
_entity_poly.entity_id
_entity_poly.type
_entity_poly.pdbx_seq_one_letter_code
_entity_poly.pdbx_strand_id
1 'polypeptide(L)'
;MRVSFVTKRGIILLILAAVLQFSAYAADGFTDYTFTLMNEKGTVIAESIVHFEIKDLNDGSILSYDRYLPDGILELNVAEGNYELAINYRSTESAFFGHYGKTMLQPSSSPVQETIILTPIAHIRGTVVDAFDNYVAGAGIKYECAQNYAGNDILTDVYGSFSLLNVPLGNCKIFASEGENIANVEINADESMVYDVEVHFESKTKGLGATFWWGLIIGIIIVVGILVILRLYSSKSVLPGKEYSKKPNETPPDRSAEAGQSAQMAAPAVQGILLTDRMAAVLSTLDAYEQEVVEYLLKNNGTSTQNQIRYSSGIPKTSLFRCLQRLEQKKIIKTESIGKMKKTELTEFFLTGNENKVL
;
A
#
# COMPACT_ATOMS: atom_id res chain seq x y z
N MET A 1 57.33 83.12 16.26
CA MET A 1 56.92 82.71 14.89
C MET A 1 57.81 81.54 14.47
N ARG A 2 57.33 80.30 14.62
CA ARG A 2 57.91 79.06 14.05
C ARG A 2 56.96 77.92 14.43
N VAL A 3 56.17 77.47 13.45
CA VAL A 3 55.34 76.26 13.55
C VAL A 3 56.10 75.16 12.81
N SER A 4 56.53 74.14 13.55
CA SER A 4 57.32 73.02 13.04
C SER A 4 56.44 71.80 12.76
N PHE A 5 56.23 71.56 11.46
CA PHE A 5 56.33 70.28 10.76
C PHE A 5 56.33 68.99 11.61
N VAL A 6 55.15 68.45 11.94
CA VAL A 6 55.00 67.02 12.29
C VAL A 6 53.64 66.51 11.81
N THR A 7 53.46 66.26 10.52
CA THR A 7 52.35 65.42 10.02
C THR A 7 52.59 65.10 8.54
N LYS A 8 53.32 64.01 8.24
CA LYS A 8 53.24 63.36 6.92
C LYS A 8 53.85 61.95 6.82
N ARG A 9 54.36 61.35 7.91
CA ARG A 9 54.91 59.98 7.90
C ARG A 9 53.98 58.91 8.51
N GLY A 10 52.85 59.28 9.11
CA GLY A 10 51.94 58.33 9.77
C GLY A 10 50.82 57.74 8.91
N ILE A 11 50.53 58.31 7.73
CA ILE A 11 49.36 57.91 6.92
C ILE A 11 49.74 56.96 5.77
N ILE A 12 51.00 56.95 5.34
CA ILE A 12 51.46 56.06 4.24
C ILE A 12 51.70 54.61 4.74
N LEU A 13 51.93 54.41 6.04
CA LEU A 13 52.18 53.07 6.60
C LEU A 13 50.90 52.30 6.96
N LEU A 14 49.75 52.98 7.05
CA LEU A 14 48.45 52.35 7.37
C LEU A 14 47.68 51.90 6.11
N ILE A 15 48.01 52.44 4.94
CA ILE A 15 47.42 52.00 3.66
C ILE A 15 48.18 50.78 3.11
N LEU A 16 49.47 50.60 3.43
CA LEU A 16 50.22 49.41 3.00
C LEU A 16 49.84 48.14 3.77
N ALA A 17 49.32 48.26 5.01
CA ALA A 17 48.85 47.13 5.80
C ALA A 17 47.43 46.67 5.42
N ALA A 18 46.60 47.55 4.87
CA ALA A 18 45.25 47.21 4.41
C ALA A 18 45.23 46.59 2.99
N VAL A 19 46.29 46.76 2.19
CA VAL A 19 46.42 46.17 0.85
C VAL A 19 47.03 44.76 0.90
N LEU A 20 47.61 44.33 2.03
CA LEU A 20 48.20 43.00 2.20
C LEU A 20 47.25 41.95 2.80
N GLN A 21 45.99 42.29 3.09
CA GLN A 21 44.98 41.31 3.56
C GLN A 21 44.10 40.76 2.42
N PHE A 22 44.40 41.09 1.16
CA PHE A 22 43.64 40.70 -0.03
C PHE A 22 44.42 39.73 -0.93
N SER A 23 45.02 38.69 -0.37
CA SER A 23 45.46 37.52 -1.17
C SER A 23 45.86 36.35 -0.27
N ALA A 24 44.87 35.80 0.41
CA ALA A 24 44.85 34.38 0.73
C ALA A 24 43.50 33.83 0.24
N TYR A 25 43.18 34.07 -1.04
CA TYR A 25 42.40 33.07 -1.74
C TYR A 25 43.28 31.84 -1.69
N ALA A 26 42.90 30.85 -0.88
CA ALA A 26 43.38 29.50 -1.08
C ALA A 26 43.24 29.26 -2.59
N ALA A 27 44.34 28.92 -3.24
CA ALA A 27 44.19 28.26 -4.53
C ALA A 27 43.40 27.02 -4.18
N ASP A 28 42.10 27.03 -4.45
CA ASP A 28 41.25 25.88 -4.22
C ASP A 28 41.87 24.77 -5.06
N GLY A 29 42.55 23.85 -4.39
CA GLY A 29 43.12 22.69 -5.05
C GLY A 29 41.96 21.90 -5.63
N PHE A 30 42.10 21.42 -6.85
CA PHE A 30 41.15 20.47 -7.42
C PHE A 30 41.89 19.17 -7.64
N THR A 31 41.22 18.06 -7.33
CA THR A 31 41.70 16.71 -7.63
C THR A 31 40.90 16.14 -8.80
N ASP A 32 41.61 15.67 -9.82
CA ASP A 32 41.02 14.91 -10.91
C ASP A 32 40.89 13.43 -10.50
N TYR A 33 39.68 12.90 -10.58
CA TYR A 33 39.39 11.49 -10.38
C TYR A 33 38.88 10.86 -11.67
N THR A 34 39.43 9.70 -12.00
CA THR A 34 38.97 8.85 -13.10
C THR A 34 38.52 7.51 -12.51
N PHE A 35 37.21 7.25 -12.54
CA PHE A 35 36.64 6.01 -12.05
C PHE A 35 36.27 5.07 -13.19
N THR A 36 36.77 3.84 -13.17
CA THR A 36 36.25 2.77 -14.01
C THR A 36 35.13 2.05 -13.27
N LEU A 37 33.91 2.08 -13.82
CA LEU A 37 32.76 1.43 -13.20
C LEU A 37 32.68 -0.03 -13.64
N MET A 38 32.65 -0.94 -12.67
CA MET A 38 32.56 -2.39 -12.92
C MET A 38 31.39 -3.00 -12.15
N ASN A 39 30.83 -4.08 -12.68
CA ASN A 39 29.94 -4.93 -11.90
C ASN A 39 30.73 -5.86 -10.96
N GLU A 40 30.02 -6.57 -10.09
CA GLU A 40 30.59 -7.59 -9.18
C GLU A 40 31.34 -8.74 -9.87
N LYS A 41 31.15 -8.93 -11.18
CA LYS A 41 31.86 -9.91 -12.01
C LYS A 41 33.14 -9.35 -12.64
N GLY A 42 33.50 -8.10 -12.34
CA GLY A 42 34.67 -7.41 -12.89
C GLY A 42 34.50 -6.96 -14.34
N THR A 43 33.28 -6.90 -14.86
CA THR A 43 32.99 -6.42 -16.22
C THR A 43 32.73 -4.92 -16.18
N VAL A 44 33.35 -4.17 -17.10
CA VAL A 44 33.14 -2.73 -17.25
C VAL A 44 31.69 -2.43 -17.68
N ILE A 45 31.07 -1.45 -17.03
CA ILE A 45 29.69 -1.03 -17.26
C ILE A 45 29.68 0.13 -18.29
N ALA A 46 29.73 -0.24 -19.57
CA ALA A 46 29.65 0.68 -20.70
C ALA A 46 28.20 1.02 -21.10
N GLU A 47 28.05 1.97 -22.04
CA GLU A 47 26.76 2.42 -22.61
C GLU A 47 25.67 2.69 -21.55
N SER A 48 26.03 3.42 -20.52
CA SER A 48 25.27 3.50 -19.29
C SER A 48 24.80 4.92 -18.96
N ILE A 49 23.65 5.05 -18.29
CA ILE A 49 23.26 6.30 -17.62
C ILE A 49 23.55 6.15 -16.15
N VAL A 50 24.37 7.06 -15.63
CA VAL A 50 24.79 7.09 -14.24
C VAL A 50 24.24 8.34 -13.57
N HIS A 51 23.56 8.12 -12.45
CA HIS A 51 23.22 9.16 -11.50
C HIS A 51 24.20 9.09 -10.34
N PHE A 52 24.85 10.20 -9.98
CA PHE A 52 25.78 10.21 -8.87
C PHE A 52 25.62 11.43 -7.99
N GLU A 53 25.89 11.24 -6.71
CA GLU A 53 25.80 12.25 -5.67
C GLU A 53 27.16 12.41 -5.00
N ILE A 54 27.61 13.65 -4.86
CA ILE A 54 28.81 14.01 -4.11
C ILE A 54 28.34 14.72 -2.86
N LYS A 55 28.56 14.09 -1.70
CA LYS A 55 28.22 14.65 -0.40
C LYS A 55 29.48 15.17 0.29
N ASP A 56 29.50 16.46 0.62
CA ASP A 56 30.56 17.04 1.45
C ASP A 56 30.36 16.58 2.89
N LEU A 57 31.40 15.98 3.48
CA LEU A 57 31.33 15.45 4.83
C LEU A 57 31.47 16.52 5.91
N ASN A 58 31.88 17.74 5.56
CA ASN A 58 32.05 18.85 6.50
C ASN A 58 30.73 19.57 6.78
N ASP A 59 29.98 19.91 5.74
CA ASP A 59 28.72 20.67 5.86
C ASP A 59 27.47 19.86 5.51
N GLY A 60 27.64 18.65 4.96
CA GLY A 60 26.54 17.76 4.59
C GLY A 60 25.83 18.15 3.30
N SER A 61 26.34 19.13 2.55
CA SER A 61 25.80 19.52 1.24
C SER A 61 25.92 18.38 0.24
N ILE A 62 24.94 18.27 -0.66
CA ILE A 62 24.86 17.20 -1.66
C ILE A 62 24.70 17.85 -3.03
N LEU A 63 25.55 17.42 -3.97
CA LEU A 63 25.45 17.75 -5.39
C LEU A 63 25.12 16.49 -6.17
N SER A 64 24.05 16.53 -6.97
CA SER A 64 23.57 15.37 -7.75
C SER A 64 23.67 15.65 -9.25
N TYR A 65 24.10 14.66 -10.01
CA TYR A 65 24.34 14.77 -11.45
C TYR A 65 23.90 13.51 -12.20
N ASP A 66 23.50 13.68 -13.46
CA ASP A 66 23.27 12.59 -14.40
C ASP A 66 24.27 12.67 -15.57
N ARG A 67 24.85 11.54 -15.95
CA ARG A 67 25.78 11.46 -17.08
C ARG A 67 25.62 10.15 -17.85
N TYR A 68 25.73 10.25 -19.19
CA TYR A 68 25.86 9.08 -20.05
C TYR A 68 27.35 8.71 -20.18
N LEU A 69 27.69 7.46 -19.90
CA LEU A 69 29.05 6.93 -19.96
C LEU A 69 29.14 5.86 -21.07
N PRO A 70 29.68 6.18 -22.24
CA PRO A 70 29.78 5.22 -23.34
C PRO A 70 30.80 4.10 -23.05
N ASP A 71 31.88 4.41 -22.33
CA ASP A 71 33.01 3.53 -22.02
C ASP A 71 33.05 3.06 -20.56
N GLY A 72 32.10 3.50 -19.74
CA GLY A 72 32.06 3.19 -18.31
C GLY A 72 33.07 3.96 -17.45
N ILE A 73 33.63 5.05 -17.99
CA ILE A 73 34.59 5.91 -17.29
C ILE A 73 33.89 7.17 -16.77
N LEU A 74 33.93 7.39 -15.45
CA LEU A 74 33.43 8.59 -14.80
C LEU A 74 34.59 9.49 -14.40
N GLU A 75 34.68 10.66 -15.03
CA GLU A 75 35.67 11.69 -14.70
C GLU A 75 35.05 12.81 -13.86
N LEU A 76 35.67 13.09 -12.71
CA LEU A 76 35.27 14.15 -11.78
C LEU A 76 36.46 15.06 -11.50
N ASN A 77 36.21 16.38 -11.44
CA ASN A 77 37.14 17.36 -10.92
C ASN A 77 36.49 17.95 -9.68
N VAL A 78 37.03 17.61 -8.51
CA VAL A 78 36.43 17.96 -7.21
C VAL A 78 37.41 18.83 -6.45
N ALA A 79 36.91 19.89 -5.80
CA ALA A 79 37.74 20.70 -4.91
C ALA A 79 38.36 19.83 -3.80
N GLU A 80 39.48 20.26 -3.22
CA GLU A 80 40.10 19.57 -2.10
C GLU A 80 39.14 19.50 -0.91
N GLY A 81 38.82 18.29 -0.48
CA GLY A 81 37.93 18.04 0.63
C GLY A 81 37.68 16.55 0.84
N ASN A 82 36.93 16.23 1.89
CA ASN A 82 36.50 14.87 2.17
C ASN A 82 35.06 14.71 1.68
N TYR A 83 34.87 13.91 0.64
CA TYR A 83 33.56 13.70 0.06
C TYR A 83 33.19 12.23 0.07
N GLU A 84 31.90 11.99 0.00
CA GLU A 84 31.33 10.68 -0.22
C GLU A 84 30.66 10.69 -1.59
N LEU A 85 31.12 9.79 -2.47
CA LEU A 85 30.57 9.61 -3.81
C LEU A 85 29.64 8.39 -3.80
N ALA A 86 28.36 8.62 -4.08
CA ALA A 86 27.36 7.58 -4.28
C ALA A 86 26.99 7.52 -5.76
N ILE A 87 26.92 6.31 -6.32
CA ILE A 87 26.72 6.07 -7.75
C ILE A 87 25.57 5.10 -7.93
N ASN A 88 24.60 5.47 -8.76
CA ASN A 88 23.50 4.64 -9.24
C ASN A 88 23.64 4.46 -10.75
N TYR A 89 23.53 3.22 -11.21
CA TYR A 89 23.67 2.87 -12.62
C TYR A 89 22.38 2.29 -13.19
N ARG A 90 21.99 2.74 -14.40
CA ARG A 90 21.01 2.06 -15.25
C ARG A 90 21.51 1.89 -16.69
N SER A 91 21.16 0.76 -17.29
CA SER A 91 21.27 0.57 -18.75
C SER A 91 20.36 1.55 -19.48
N THR A 92 20.71 1.93 -20.70
CA THR A 92 19.84 2.73 -21.59
C THR A 92 18.51 2.05 -21.91
N GLU A 93 18.45 0.73 -21.78
CA GLU A 93 17.23 -0.07 -21.98
C GLU A 93 16.35 -0.14 -20.72
N SER A 94 16.89 0.23 -19.56
CA SER A 94 16.18 0.17 -18.28
C SER A 94 15.61 1.52 -17.85
N ALA A 95 14.38 1.51 -17.37
CA ALA A 95 13.77 2.67 -16.71
C ALA A 95 14.28 2.89 -15.28
N PHE A 96 14.94 1.90 -14.68
CA PHE A 96 15.32 1.90 -13.26
C PHE A 96 16.82 1.70 -13.06
N PHE A 97 17.36 2.32 -12.01
CA PHE A 97 18.73 2.09 -11.53
C PHE A 97 18.83 0.71 -10.90
N GLY A 98 19.70 -0.12 -11.43
CA GLY A 98 19.82 -1.52 -11.03
C GLY A 98 21.09 -1.85 -10.27
N HIS A 99 22.06 -0.93 -10.21
CA HIS A 99 23.26 -1.12 -9.40
C HIS A 99 23.61 0.14 -8.64
N TYR A 100 24.24 -0.06 -7.48
CA TYR A 100 24.67 0.99 -6.57
C TYR A 100 26.10 0.75 -6.11
N GLY A 101 26.84 1.83 -5.91
CA GLY A 101 28.18 1.80 -5.33
C GLY A 101 28.46 3.08 -4.57
N LYS A 102 29.41 3.00 -3.64
CA LYS A 102 29.76 4.10 -2.74
C LYS A 102 31.25 4.09 -2.43
N THR A 103 31.90 5.23 -2.50
CA THR A 103 33.31 5.39 -2.14
C THR A 103 33.58 6.73 -1.46
N MET A 104 34.72 6.85 -0.78
CA MET A 104 35.18 8.10 -0.16
C MET A 104 36.22 8.75 -1.06
N LEU A 105 36.05 10.04 -1.35
CA LEU A 105 37.03 10.85 -2.06
C LEU A 105 37.91 11.55 -1.03
N GLN A 106 39.21 11.27 -1.09
CA GLN A 106 40.21 11.89 -0.22
C GLN A 106 41.07 12.87 -1.04
N PRO A 107 41.43 14.03 -0.48
CA PRO A 107 42.28 15.01 -1.17
C PRO A 107 43.56 14.37 -1.71
N SER A 108 43.91 14.66 -2.97
CA SER A 108 45.14 14.18 -3.58
C SER A 108 45.81 15.26 -4.40
N SER A 109 47.14 15.35 -4.30
CA SER A 109 47.95 16.27 -5.09
C SER A 109 48.20 15.80 -6.54
N SER A 110 47.74 14.60 -6.89
CA SER A 110 47.91 13.96 -8.19
C SER A 110 46.58 13.35 -8.65
N PRO A 111 46.36 13.23 -9.98
CA PRO A 111 45.19 12.55 -10.51
C PRO A 111 45.04 11.13 -9.93
N VAL A 112 43.83 10.79 -9.52
CA VAL A 112 43.48 9.50 -8.89
C VAL A 112 42.76 8.64 -9.91
N GLN A 113 43.20 7.39 -10.07
CA GLN A 113 42.54 6.39 -10.90
C GLN A 113 42.10 5.23 -10.03
N GLU A 114 40.79 4.96 -10.02
CA GLU A 114 40.21 3.93 -9.17
C GLU A 114 39.13 3.14 -9.91
N THR A 115 38.87 1.93 -9.42
CA THR A 115 37.77 1.09 -9.89
C THR A 115 36.70 1.05 -8.83
N ILE A 116 35.45 1.35 -9.22
CA ILE A 116 34.30 1.23 -8.34
C ILE A 116 33.48 0.02 -8.77
N ILE A 117 33.30 -0.91 -7.84
CA ILE A 117 32.42 -2.07 -8.04
C ILE A 117 31.01 -1.68 -7.62
N LEU A 118 30.07 -1.75 -8.57
CA LEU A 118 28.64 -1.53 -8.34
C LEU A 118 27.96 -2.87 -8.07
N THR A 119 27.20 -2.93 -6.99
CA THR A 119 26.42 -4.11 -6.58
C THR A 119 24.98 -3.98 -7.06
N PRO A 120 24.33 -5.07 -7.48
CA PRO A 120 22.95 -5.04 -7.89
C PRO A 120 22.04 -4.66 -6.72
N ILE A 121 21.01 -3.87 -7.03
CA ILE A 121 20.03 -3.36 -6.09
C ILE A 121 18.63 -3.49 -6.66
N ALA A 122 17.66 -3.47 -5.76
CA ALA A 122 16.24 -3.32 -6.04
C ALA A 122 15.70 -2.04 -5.38
N HIS A 123 14.55 -1.58 -5.88
CA HIS A 123 13.74 -0.54 -5.25
C HIS A 123 12.46 -1.16 -4.73
N ILE A 124 12.06 -0.81 -3.52
CA ILE A 124 10.83 -1.31 -2.93
C ILE A 124 9.90 -0.12 -2.73
N ARG A 125 8.71 -0.18 -3.31
CA ARG A 125 7.61 0.72 -3.02
C ARG A 125 6.58 -0.06 -2.25
N GLY A 126 5.90 0.61 -1.33
CA GLY A 126 4.80 -0.06 -0.66
C GLY A 126 3.79 0.86 -0.07
N THR A 127 2.69 0.26 0.36
CA THR A 127 1.58 0.93 1.03
C THR A 127 1.30 0.26 2.36
N VAL A 128 0.89 1.04 3.35
CA VAL A 128 0.40 0.53 4.63
C VAL A 128 -1.11 0.70 4.68
N VAL A 129 -1.81 -0.38 5.00
CA VAL A 129 -3.27 -0.39 5.11
C VAL A 129 -3.71 -0.94 6.47
N ASP A 130 -4.82 -0.42 6.98
CA ASP A 130 -5.45 -0.93 8.20
C ASP A 130 -6.31 -2.18 7.92
N ALA A 131 -6.94 -2.72 8.96
CA ALA A 131 -7.81 -3.89 8.86
C ALA A 131 -9.11 -3.66 8.06
N PHE A 132 -9.38 -2.42 7.65
CA PHE A 132 -10.53 -2.01 6.86
C PHE A 132 -10.13 -1.60 5.43
N ASP A 133 -8.89 -1.91 5.03
CA ASP A 133 -8.29 -1.57 3.73
C ASP A 133 -8.17 -0.03 3.52
N ASN A 134 -8.06 0.76 4.60
CA ASN A 134 -7.75 2.19 4.49
C ASN A 134 -6.24 2.43 4.54
N TYR A 135 -5.75 3.34 3.70
CA TYR A 135 -4.35 3.76 3.74
C TYR A 135 -3.99 4.48 5.04
N VAL A 136 -2.83 4.12 5.61
CA VAL A 136 -2.36 4.66 6.89
C VAL A 136 -1.20 5.61 6.65
N ALA A 137 -1.47 6.91 6.82
CA ALA A 137 -0.47 7.97 6.70
C ALA A 137 0.33 8.14 8.00
N GLY A 138 1.62 8.51 7.89
CA GLY A 138 2.49 8.70 9.04
C GLY A 138 2.84 7.43 9.82
N ALA A 139 2.65 6.24 9.23
CA ALA A 139 3.09 4.98 9.82
C ALA A 139 4.62 4.90 9.79
N GLY A 140 5.23 4.52 10.91
CA GLY A 140 6.67 4.30 11.03
C GLY A 140 7.09 3.02 10.32
N ILE A 141 7.98 3.14 9.34
CA ILE A 141 8.52 2.04 8.55
C ILE A 141 9.96 1.78 8.94
N LYS A 142 10.25 0.55 9.34
CA LYS A 142 11.61 0.04 9.56
C LYS A 142 11.84 -1.13 8.61
N TYR A 143 13.06 -1.32 8.13
CA TYR A 143 13.38 -2.47 7.29
C TYR A 143 14.72 -3.09 7.65
N GLU A 144 14.79 -4.42 7.47
CA GLU A 144 15.96 -5.24 7.74
C GLU A 144 16.17 -6.17 6.55
N CYS A 145 17.23 -5.93 5.79
CA CYS A 145 17.57 -6.69 4.59
C CYS A 145 18.87 -7.48 4.78
N ALA A 146 19.16 -8.34 3.81
CA ALA A 146 20.41 -9.09 3.74
C ALA A 146 21.64 -8.20 3.96
N GLN A 147 22.74 -8.81 4.43
CA GLN A 147 24.02 -8.15 4.70
C GLN A 147 23.97 -7.05 5.78
N ASN A 148 23.03 -7.15 6.73
CA ASN A 148 22.78 -6.14 7.77
C ASN A 148 22.42 -4.75 7.20
N TYR A 149 21.87 -4.71 5.98
CA TYR A 149 21.36 -3.48 5.41
C TYR A 149 20.05 -3.12 6.12
N ALA A 150 20.13 -2.16 7.03
CA ALA A 150 18.99 -1.65 7.76
C ALA A 150 18.98 -0.12 7.63
N GLY A 151 17.80 0.43 7.38
CA GLY A 151 17.58 1.87 7.38
C GLY A 151 16.74 2.31 8.56
N ASN A 152 16.79 3.62 8.78
CA ASN A 152 16.07 4.27 9.86
C ASN A 152 14.60 4.50 9.52
N ASP A 153 13.83 4.77 10.59
CA ASP A 153 12.39 4.96 10.58
C ASP A 153 11.96 6.05 9.58
N ILE A 154 11.48 5.63 8.41
CA ILE A 154 10.78 6.53 7.47
C ILE A 154 9.30 6.54 7.83
N LEU A 155 8.60 7.60 7.45
CA LEU A 155 7.15 7.69 7.64
C LEU A 155 6.46 7.50 6.30
N THR A 156 5.31 6.83 6.30
CA THR A 156 4.44 6.83 5.13
C THR A 156 3.92 8.24 4.83
N ASP A 157 3.72 8.52 3.55
CA ASP A 157 3.15 9.79 3.10
C ASP A 157 1.64 9.89 3.39
N VAL A 158 1.01 10.97 2.93
CA VAL A 158 -0.44 11.21 3.09
C VAL A 158 -1.32 10.17 2.39
N TYR A 159 -0.76 9.38 1.48
CA TYR A 159 -1.41 8.28 0.77
C TYR A 159 -1.06 6.92 1.38
N GLY A 160 -0.40 6.90 2.54
CA GLY A 160 0.06 5.69 3.19
C GLY A 160 1.16 4.96 2.43
N SER A 161 1.85 5.63 1.51
CA SER A 161 2.91 5.07 0.66
C SER A 161 4.29 5.31 1.24
N PHE A 162 5.23 4.39 0.97
CA PHE A 162 6.64 4.51 1.28
C PHE A 162 7.51 4.02 0.13
N SER A 163 8.78 4.41 0.13
CA SER A 163 9.75 3.96 -0.87
C SER A 163 11.12 3.73 -0.23
N LEU A 164 11.70 2.57 -0.49
CA LEU A 164 13.03 2.15 -0.09
C LEU A 164 13.87 2.07 -1.36
N LEU A 165 14.91 2.88 -1.42
CA LEU A 165 15.82 2.94 -2.57
C LEU A 165 17.10 2.16 -2.25
N ASN A 166 17.75 1.66 -3.29
CA ASN A 166 19.08 1.03 -3.24
C ASN A 166 19.14 -0.15 -2.27
N VAL A 167 18.10 -0.98 -2.27
CA VAL A 167 17.99 -2.14 -1.39
C VAL A 167 18.81 -3.29 -2.00
N PRO A 168 19.71 -3.95 -1.25
CA PRO A 168 20.48 -5.06 -1.78
C PRO A 168 19.58 -6.25 -2.10
N LEU A 169 20.01 -7.07 -3.07
CA LEU A 169 19.32 -8.31 -3.40
C LEU A 169 19.33 -9.28 -2.20
N GLY A 170 18.22 -10.00 -2.03
CA GLY A 170 18.00 -11.01 -1.01
C GLY A 170 16.75 -10.75 -0.15
N ASN A 171 16.67 -11.47 0.97
CA ASN A 171 15.53 -11.37 1.87
C ASN A 171 15.51 -10.02 2.60
N CYS A 172 14.37 -9.36 2.55
CA CYS A 172 14.06 -8.12 3.25
C CYS A 172 12.79 -8.28 4.07
N LYS A 173 12.87 -7.87 5.34
CA LYS A 173 11.74 -7.79 6.24
C LYS A 173 11.41 -6.33 6.51
N ILE A 174 10.19 -5.94 6.17
CA ILE A 174 9.72 -4.56 6.31
C ILE A 174 8.67 -4.55 7.41
N PHE A 175 8.85 -3.67 8.38
CA PHE A 175 7.98 -3.46 9.51
C PHE A 175 7.26 -2.13 9.34
N ALA A 176 5.95 -2.12 9.62
CA ALA A 176 5.17 -0.89 9.76
C ALA A 176 4.63 -0.79 11.18
N SER A 177 4.54 0.42 11.71
CA SER A 177 4.05 0.70 13.04
C SER A 177 3.17 1.95 13.09
N GLU A 178 2.06 1.86 13.81
CA GLU A 178 1.18 3.00 14.11
C GLU A 178 0.63 2.83 15.54
N GLY A 179 1.11 3.67 16.47
CA GLY A 179 0.74 3.56 17.89
C GLY A 179 1.17 2.21 18.48
N GLU A 180 0.20 1.36 18.81
CA GLU A 180 0.45 0.01 19.33
C GLU A 180 0.28 -1.11 18.28
N ASN A 181 0.01 -0.75 17.02
CA ASN A 181 -0.14 -1.70 15.94
C ASN A 181 1.22 -1.88 15.26
N ILE A 182 1.63 -3.13 15.07
CA ILE A 182 2.87 -3.50 14.38
C ILE A 182 2.51 -4.58 13.37
N ALA A 183 2.94 -4.38 12.13
CA ALA A 183 2.80 -5.34 11.05
C ALA A 183 4.16 -5.53 10.37
N ASN A 184 4.32 -6.65 9.68
CA ASN A 184 5.51 -6.89 8.88
C ASN A 184 5.18 -7.69 7.61
N VAL A 185 5.98 -7.47 6.59
CA VAL A 185 5.98 -8.24 5.34
C VAL A 185 7.41 -8.68 5.05
N GLU A 186 7.56 -9.89 4.56
CA GLU A 186 8.83 -10.42 4.07
C GLU A 186 8.77 -10.54 2.56
N ILE A 187 9.82 -10.03 1.91
CA ILE A 187 10.01 -10.16 0.47
C ILE A 187 11.41 -10.69 0.19
N ASN A 188 11.56 -11.33 -0.96
CA ASN A 188 12.86 -11.69 -1.49
C ASN A 188 13.13 -10.83 -2.73
N ALA A 189 14.03 -9.86 -2.61
CA ALA A 189 14.45 -9.01 -3.70
C ALA A 189 15.45 -9.77 -4.59
N ASP A 190 14.97 -10.28 -5.71
CA ASP A 190 15.75 -10.85 -6.81
C ASP A 190 16.01 -9.82 -7.93
N GLU A 191 16.32 -10.28 -9.13
CA GLU A 191 16.71 -9.46 -10.28
C GLU A 191 15.61 -8.48 -10.76
N SER A 192 14.41 -8.48 -10.15
CA SER A 192 13.42 -7.42 -10.40
C SER A 192 13.89 -6.08 -9.81
N MET A 193 13.97 -5.08 -10.67
CA MET A 193 14.43 -3.74 -10.29
C MET A 193 13.46 -3.02 -9.34
N VAL A 194 12.18 -3.39 -9.33
CA VAL A 194 11.14 -2.75 -8.50
C VAL A 194 10.18 -3.78 -7.92
N TYR A 195 9.88 -3.65 -6.63
CA TYR A 195 8.86 -4.42 -5.90
C TYR A 195 7.77 -3.50 -5.36
N ASP A 196 6.52 -3.92 -5.49
CA ASP A 196 5.37 -3.26 -4.87
C ASP A 196 4.85 -4.17 -3.73
N VAL A 197 4.83 -3.64 -2.50
CA VAL A 197 4.45 -4.40 -1.29
C VAL A 197 3.29 -3.73 -0.54
N GLU A 198 2.41 -4.52 0.05
CA GLU A 198 1.33 -4.01 0.89
C GLU A 198 1.47 -4.57 2.31
N VAL A 199 1.55 -3.69 3.31
CA VAL A 199 1.67 -4.05 4.72
C VAL A 199 0.32 -3.85 5.40
N HIS A 200 -0.29 -4.94 5.87
CA HIS A 200 -1.60 -4.90 6.51
C HIS A 200 -1.46 -4.90 8.04
N PHE A 201 -2.02 -3.92 8.71
CA PHE A 201 -2.25 -4.02 10.15
C PHE A 201 -3.37 -5.01 10.43
N GLU A 202 -3.05 -6.07 11.18
CA GLU A 202 -4.09 -6.94 11.70
C GLU A 202 -4.96 -6.17 12.69
N SER A 203 -6.28 -6.29 12.55
CA SER A 203 -7.15 -5.76 13.60
C SER A 203 -6.79 -6.48 14.89
N LYS A 204 -6.41 -5.73 15.93
CA LYS A 204 -6.59 -6.21 17.30
C LYS A 204 -8.09 -6.46 17.42
N THR A 205 -8.54 -7.70 17.20
CA THR A 205 -9.86 -8.09 17.65
C THR A 205 -9.78 -7.86 19.15
N LYS A 206 -10.42 -6.77 19.63
CA LYS A 206 -10.60 -6.57 21.06
C LYS A 206 -11.43 -7.78 21.46
N GLY A 207 -10.75 -8.84 21.89
CA GLY A 207 -11.40 -10.07 22.33
C GLY A 207 -12.50 -9.62 23.27
N LEU A 208 -13.74 -10.00 22.94
CA LEU A 208 -14.93 -9.59 23.69
C LEU A 208 -14.58 -9.66 25.17
N GLY A 209 -14.37 -8.51 25.79
CA GLY A 209 -13.71 -8.43 27.09
C GLY A 209 -14.49 -9.27 28.09
N ALA A 210 -13.82 -9.78 29.12
CA ALA A 210 -14.46 -10.55 30.19
C ALA A 210 -15.74 -9.87 30.73
N THR A 211 -15.85 -8.54 30.62
CA THR A 211 -17.04 -7.74 30.91
C THR A 211 -18.31 -8.15 30.14
N PHE A 212 -18.20 -8.62 28.90
CA PHE A 212 -19.35 -9.12 28.13
C PHE A 212 -19.87 -10.46 28.69
N TRP A 213 -18.97 -11.34 29.11
CA TRP A 213 -19.31 -12.61 29.76
C TRP A 213 -19.95 -12.39 31.14
N TRP A 214 -19.45 -11.44 31.92
CA TRP A 214 -20.09 -11.03 33.18
C TRP A 214 -21.48 -10.43 32.95
N GLY A 215 -21.66 -9.65 31.88
CA GLY A 215 -22.98 -9.12 31.48
C GLY A 215 -24.00 -10.23 31.18
N LEU A 216 -23.59 -11.28 30.47
CA LEU A 216 -24.45 -12.45 30.20
C LEU A 216 -24.78 -13.24 31.46
N ILE A 217 -23.80 -13.46 32.36
CA ILE A 217 -24.04 -14.16 33.63
C ILE A 217 -25.02 -13.38 34.51
N ILE A 218 -24.83 -12.07 34.65
CA ILE A 218 -25.74 -11.19 35.41
C ILE A 218 -27.13 -11.18 34.76
N GLY A 219 -27.21 -11.10 33.44
CA GLY A 219 -28.48 -11.17 32.69
C GLY A 219 -29.23 -12.48 32.95
N ILE A 220 -28.54 -13.61 32.93
CA ILE A 220 -29.13 -14.93 33.24
C ILE A 220 -29.62 -14.99 34.69
N ILE A 221 -28.83 -14.48 35.65
CA ILE A 221 -29.23 -14.46 37.07
C ILE A 221 -30.51 -13.64 37.28
N ILE A 222 -30.64 -12.48 36.60
CA ILE A 222 -31.84 -11.64 36.68
C ILE A 222 -33.06 -12.38 36.08
N VAL A 223 -32.92 -13.00 34.91
CA VAL A 223 -34.01 -13.75 34.28
C VAL A 223 -34.46 -14.94 35.14
N VAL A 224 -33.51 -15.68 35.72
CA VAL A 224 -33.82 -16.78 36.64
C VAL A 224 -34.50 -16.25 37.91
N GLY A 225 -34.03 -15.13 38.47
CA GLY A 225 -34.65 -14.48 39.63
C GLY A 225 -36.10 -14.06 39.34
N ILE A 226 -36.36 -13.46 38.18
CA ILE A 226 -37.71 -13.09 37.73
C ILE A 226 -38.60 -14.34 37.60
N LEU A 227 -38.08 -15.42 36.99
CA LEU A 227 -38.84 -16.67 36.84
C LEU A 227 -39.18 -17.32 38.20
N VAL A 228 -38.27 -17.26 39.18
CA VAL A 228 -38.52 -17.77 40.54
C VAL A 228 -39.59 -16.92 41.24
N ILE A 229 -39.51 -15.59 41.15
CA ILE A 229 -40.50 -14.68 41.72
C ILE A 229 -41.88 -14.94 41.09
N LEU A 230 -41.95 -15.07 39.76
CA LEU A 230 -43.19 -15.38 39.05
C LEU A 230 -43.78 -16.73 39.50
N ARG A 231 -42.95 -17.76 39.71
CA ARG A 231 -43.39 -19.07 40.21
C ARG A 231 -43.92 -19.01 41.65
N LEU A 232 -43.30 -18.19 42.50
CA LEU A 232 -43.75 -17.97 43.88
C LEU A 232 -45.08 -17.21 43.94
N TYR A 233 -45.31 -16.28 43.02
CA TYR A 233 -46.58 -15.57 42.90
C TYR A 233 -47.69 -16.42 42.26
N SER A 234 -47.38 -17.25 41.26
CA SER A 234 -48.37 -18.11 40.61
C SER A 234 -48.87 -19.26 41.49
N SER A 235 -48.18 -19.59 42.59
CA SER A 235 -48.58 -20.67 43.50
C SER A 235 -49.70 -20.29 44.48
N LYS A 236 -50.17 -19.03 44.50
CA LYS A 236 -51.20 -18.56 45.45
C LYS A 236 -52.60 -18.32 44.88
N SER A 237 -52.85 -18.57 43.60
CA SER A 237 -54.19 -18.47 43.01
C SER A 237 -54.72 -19.83 42.59
N VAL A 238 -55.15 -20.63 43.57
CA VAL A 238 -56.12 -21.70 43.36
C VAL A 238 -57.48 -21.03 43.19
N LEU A 239 -57.93 -20.88 41.94
CA LEU A 239 -59.35 -20.73 41.63
C LEU A 239 -59.85 -22.06 41.06
N PRO A 240 -60.96 -22.61 41.56
CA PRO A 240 -61.47 -23.89 41.12
C PRO A 240 -62.32 -23.75 39.85
N GLY A 241 -62.21 -24.74 38.98
CA GLY A 241 -63.32 -25.22 38.15
C GLY A 241 -63.50 -24.53 36.80
N LYS A 242 -63.11 -25.25 35.75
CA LYS A 242 -64.04 -25.63 34.68
C LYS A 242 -63.51 -26.86 33.94
N GLU A 243 -64.29 -27.92 34.01
CA GLU A 243 -64.19 -29.11 33.17
C GLU A 243 -64.17 -28.70 31.69
N TYR A 244 -63.23 -29.28 30.92
CA TYR A 244 -63.40 -29.41 29.49
C TYR A 244 -63.06 -30.83 29.06
N SER A 245 -64.02 -31.42 28.34
CA SER A 245 -64.15 -32.82 28.00
C SER A 245 -63.15 -33.27 26.92
N LYS A 246 -62.73 -34.54 27.07
CA LYS A 246 -61.98 -35.40 26.14
C LYS A 246 -62.44 -35.33 24.68
N LYS A 247 -61.47 -35.40 23.75
CA LYS A 247 -61.59 -36.09 22.45
C LYS A 247 -60.36 -36.99 22.23
N PRO A 248 -60.50 -38.15 21.55
CA PRO A 248 -59.54 -39.26 21.59
C PRO A 248 -58.54 -39.29 20.42
N ASN A 249 -57.44 -39.99 20.70
CA ASN A 249 -56.37 -40.54 19.85
C ASN A 249 -56.70 -40.80 18.38
N GLU A 250 -55.73 -40.50 17.51
CA GLU A 250 -55.15 -41.49 16.58
C GLU A 250 -53.62 -41.32 16.53
N THR A 251 -52.94 -42.46 16.73
CA THR A 251 -51.47 -42.67 16.74
C THR A 251 -50.97 -43.02 15.32
N PRO A 252 -49.65 -42.95 15.07
CA PRO A 252 -49.01 -42.99 13.75
C PRO A 252 -48.70 -44.43 13.29
N PRO A 253 -48.11 -44.59 12.10
CA PRO A 253 -47.13 -45.63 11.90
C PRO A 253 -45.76 -45.07 11.47
N ASP A 254 -44.77 -45.49 12.25
CA ASP A 254 -43.35 -45.50 11.95
C ASP A 254 -43.03 -46.80 11.17
N ARG A 255 -42.21 -46.70 10.10
CA ARG A 255 -40.95 -47.46 9.94
C ARG A 255 -40.49 -47.71 8.48
N SER A 256 -39.42 -47.00 8.15
CA SER A 256 -38.14 -47.46 7.57
C SER A 256 -38.04 -48.16 6.21
N ALA A 257 -37.23 -47.50 5.37
CA ALA A 257 -36.13 -48.00 4.52
C ALA A 257 -36.45 -48.76 3.22
N GLU A 258 -36.08 -48.18 2.06
CA GLU A 258 -34.85 -48.53 1.32
C GLU A 258 -34.61 -47.63 0.09
N ALA A 259 -33.32 -47.37 -0.13
CA ALA A 259 -32.55 -46.91 -1.30
C ALA A 259 -33.21 -46.53 -2.66
N GLY A 260 -32.73 -45.39 -3.19
CA GLY A 260 -32.09 -45.36 -4.52
C GLY A 260 -32.82 -44.67 -5.69
N GLN A 261 -32.10 -43.71 -6.31
CA GLN A 261 -32.21 -43.19 -7.69
C GLN A 261 -33.13 -42.00 -8.00
N SER A 262 -32.47 -40.84 -8.13
CA SER A 262 -32.54 -39.86 -9.23
C SER A 262 -33.82 -39.76 -10.07
N ALA A 263 -34.47 -38.59 -10.04
CA ALA A 263 -34.82 -37.78 -11.23
C ALA A 263 -35.65 -36.55 -10.84
N GLN A 264 -35.20 -35.39 -11.34
CA GLN A 264 -35.94 -34.16 -11.59
C GLN A 264 -37.13 -33.78 -10.68
N MET A 265 -36.88 -32.84 -9.75
CA MET A 265 -37.91 -31.89 -9.31
C MET A 265 -37.63 -30.52 -9.92
N ALA A 266 -38.69 -29.96 -10.47
CA ALA A 266 -38.73 -28.81 -11.35
C ALA A 266 -38.24 -27.52 -10.68
N ALA A 267 -37.41 -26.80 -11.43
CA ALA A 267 -37.03 -25.43 -11.15
C ALA A 267 -38.28 -24.53 -11.06
N PRO A 268 -38.33 -23.57 -10.12
CA PRO A 268 -39.31 -22.51 -10.19
C PRO A 268 -39.06 -21.70 -11.47
N ALA A 269 -40.11 -21.44 -12.24
CA ALA A 269 -40.06 -20.67 -13.47
C ALA A 269 -39.49 -19.27 -13.18
N VAL A 270 -38.26 -19.05 -13.62
CA VAL A 270 -37.55 -17.77 -13.57
C VAL A 270 -38.17 -16.87 -14.63
N GLN A 271 -38.98 -15.90 -14.20
CA GLN A 271 -39.41 -14.79 -15.06
C GLN A 271 -38.23 -13.83 -15.23
N GLY A 272 -37.27 -14.21 -16.08
CA GLY A 272 -36.17 -13.31 -16.46
C GLY A 272 -36.71 -12.02 -17.07
N ILE A 273 -36.07 -10.90 -16.76
CA ILE A 273 -36.38 -9.61 -17.40
C ILE A 273 -36.17 -9.78 -18.90
N LEU A 274 -37.18 -9.48 -19.71
CA LEU A 274 -37.07 -9.57 -21.18
C LEU A 274 -36.00 -8.58 -21.66
N LEU A 275 -35.02 -9.11 -22.38
CA LEU A 275 -33.90 -8.34 -22.90
C LEU A 275 -34.39 -7.40 -24.02
N THR A 276 -34.23 -6.09 -23.83
CA THR A 276 -34.51 -5.10 -24.88
C THR A 276 -33.28 -4.92 -25.78
N ASP A 277 -33.47 -4.51 -27.04
CA ASP A 277 -32.37 -4.27 -27.99
C ASP A 277 -31.34 -3.26 -27.45
N ARG A 278 -31.79 -2.29 -26.63
CA ARG A 278 -30.93 -1.32 -25.95
C ARG A 278 -30.07 -1.97 -24.86
N MET A 279 -30.66 -2.86 -24.06
CA MET A 279 -29.89 -3.58 -23.04
C MET A 279 -28.81 -4.44 -23.70
N ALA A 280 -29.11 -5.08 -24.83
CA ALA A 280 -28.13 -5.80 -25.63
C ALA A 280 -27.00 -4.87 -26.16
N ALA A 281 -27.35 -3.66 -26.62
CA ALA A 281 -26.37 -2.66 -27.05
C ALA A 281 -25.50 -2.12 -25.91
N VAL A 282 -26.03 -2.00 -24.68
CA VAL A 282 -25.23 -1.63 -23.51
C VAL A 282 -24.33 -2.78 -23.09
N LEU A 283 -24.85 -4.01 -23.06
CA LEU A 283 -24.08 -5.21 -22.73
C LEU A 283 -22.85 -5.38 -23.63
N SER A 284 -22.97 -5.10 -24.94
CA SER A 284 -21.83 -5.20 -25.87
C SER A 284 -20.70 -4.19 -25.61
N THR A 285 -20.97 -3.12 -24.85
CA THR A 285 -19.94 -2.12 -24.46
C THR A 285 -19.25 -2.44 -23.13
N LEU A 286 -19.74 -3.46 -22.40
CA LEU A 286 -19.20 -3.87 -21.12
C LEU A 286 -18.05 -4.87 -21.28
N ASP A 287 -17.16 -4.91 -20.28
CA ASP A 287 -16.12 -5.94 -20.22
C ASP A 287 -16.72 -7.33 -19.91
N ALA A 288 -15.97 -8.41 -20.13
CA ALA A 288 -16.46 -9.78 -19.95
C ALA A 288 -16.98 -10.07 -18.52
N TYR A 289 -16.35 -9.48 -17.50
CA TYR A 289 -16.75 -9.66 -16.10
C TYR A 289 -18.00 -8.82 -15.75
N GLU A 290 -18.10 -7.62 -16.31
CA GLU A 290 -19.25 -6.73 -16.20
C GLU A 290 -20.48 -7.34 -16.87
N GLN A 291 -20.32 -7.92 -18.06
CA GLN A 291 -21.37 -8.65 -18.77
C GLN A 291 -21.92 -9.80 -17.92
N GLU A 292 -21.02 -10.63 -17.37
CA GLU A 292 -21.41 -11.77 -16.54
C GLU A 292 -22.21 -11.36 -15.30
N VAL A 293 -21.82 -10.26 -14.63
CA VAL A 293 -22.54 -9.71 -13.48
C VAL A 293 -23.92 -9.18 -13.88
N VAL A 294 -24.03 -8.45 -14.99
CA VAL A 294 -25.31 -7.90 -15.45
C VAL A 294 -26.25 -9.00 -15.94
N GLU A 295 -25.75 -9.99 -16.67
CA GLU A 295 -26.53 -11.17 -17.06
C GLU A 295 -27.05 -11.95 -15.86
N TYR A 296 -26.22 -12.11 -14.83
CA TYR A 296 -26.64 -12.76 -13.60
C TYR A 296 -27.75 -11.97 -12.90
N LEU A 297 -27.66 -10.63 -12.85
CA LEU A 297 -28.72 -9.79 -12.31
C LEU A 297 -30.01 -9.92 -13.13
N LEU A 298 -29.93 -9.96 -14.46
CA LEU A 298 -31.10 -10.15 -15.34
C LEU A 298 -31.80 -11.51 -15.13
N LYS A 299 -31.01 -12.56 -14.88
CA LYS A 299 -31.51 -13.90 -14.52
C LYS A 299 -32.18 -13.93 -13.14
N ASN A 300 -31.86 -13.00 -12.23
CA ASN A 300 -32.38 -12.94 -10.86
C ASN A 300 -33.33 -11.75 -10.62
N ASN A 301 -34.17 -11.40 -11.59
CA ASN A 301 -35.16 -10.30 -11.49
C ASN A 301 -34.55 -8.92 -11.16
N GLY A 302 -33.30 -8.69 -11.58
CA GLY A 302 -32.61 -7.42 -11.42
C GLY A 302 -32.08 -7.13 -10.02
N THR A 303 -32.14 -8.07 -9.07
CA THR A 303 -31.63 -7.87 -7.70
C THR A 303 -30.88 -9.08 -7.18
N SER A 304 -29.77 -8.86 -6.47
CA SER A 304 -29.03 -9.93 -5.80
C SER A 304 -28.14 -9.39 -4.67
N THR A 305 -27.47 -10.28 -3.94
CA THR A 305 -26.44 -9.90 -2.96
C THR A 305 -25.04 -10.09 -3.53
N GLN A 306 -24.07 -9.27 -3.11
CA GLN A 306 -22.68 -9.39 -3.57
C GLN A 306 -22.10 -10.80 -3.38
N ASN A 307 -22.47 -11.48 -2.28
CA ASN A 307 -22.04 -12.85 -2.03
C ASN A 307 -22.61 -13.83 -3.07
N GLN A 308 -23.90 -13.71 -3.40
CA GLN A 308 -24.54 -14.57 -4.40
C GLN A 308 -23.92 -14.37 -5.79
N ILE A 309 -23.71 -13.11 -6.20
CA ILE A 309 -23.04 -12.76 -7.46
C ILE A 309 -21.64 -13.37 -7.49
N ARG A 310 -20.89 -13.31 -6.40
CA ARG A 310 -19.54 -13.89 -6.29
C ARG A 310 -19.55 -15.41 -6.53
N TYR A 311 -20.44 -16.12 -5.85
CA TYR A 311 -20.50 -17.58 -5.94
C TYR A 311 -21.03 -18.07 -7.29
N SER A 312 -21.89 -17.30 -7.95
CA SER A 312 -22.44 -17.67 -9.26
C SER A 312 -21.53 -17.35 -10.43
N SER A 313 -20.79 -16.23 -10.36
CA SER A 313 -19.87 -15.80 -11.42
C SER A 313 -18.45 -16.36 -11.26
N GLY A 314 -18.11 -16.90 -10.08
CA GLY A 314 -16.74 -17.36 -9.80
C GLY A 314 -15.70 -16.22 -9.73
N ILE A 315 -16.14 -14.95 -9.79
CA ILE A 315 -15.24 -13.79 -9.76
C ILE A 315 -14.66 -13.63 -8.34
N PRO A 316 -13.33 -13.48 -8.18
CA PRO A 316 -12.72 -13.21 -6.87
C PRO A 316 -13.29 -11.96 -6.20
N LYS A 317 -13.31 -11.92 -4.85
CA LYS A 317 -13.97 -10.85 -4.06
C LYS A 317 -13.51 -9.43 -4.45
N THR A 318 -12.21 -9.23 -4.64
CA THR A 318 -11.61 -7.94 -5.00
C THR A 318 -11.96 -7.52 -6.44
N SER A 319 -11.90 -8.47 -7.38
CA SER A 319 -12.31 -8.26 -8.78
C SER A 319 -13.80 -7.93 -8.90
N LEU A 320 -14.65 -8.64 -8.14
CA LEU A 320 -16.09 -8.37 -8.12
C LEU A 320 -16.37 -6.97 -7.56
N PHE A 321 -15.68 -6.57 -6.50
CA PHE A 321 -15.85 -5.23 -5.93
C PHE A 321 -15.51 -4.13 -6.96
N ARG A 322 -14.38 -4.26 -7.66
CA ARG A 322 -14.00 -3.33 -8.74
C ARG A 322 -15.01 -3.33 -9.88
N CYS A 323 -15.51 -4.52 -10.27
CA CYS A 323 -16.53 -4.65 -11.31
C CYS A 323 -17.83 -3.93 -10.91
N LEU A 324 -18.32 -4.13 -9.68
CA LEU A 324 -19.51 -3.46 -9.17
C LEU A 324 -19.32 -1.93 -9.13
N GLN A 325 -18.15 -1.45 -8.72
CA GLN A 325 -17.85 -0.01 -8.70
C GLN A 325 -17.87 0.60 -10.11
N ARG A 326 -17.32 -0.09 -11.12
CA ARG A 326 -17.39 0.36 -12.52
C ARG A 326 -18.81 0.37 -13.07
N LEU A 327 -19.59 -0.67 -12.79
CA LEU A 327 -21.01 -0.74 -13.18
C LEU A 327 -21.85 0.36 -12.50
N GLU A 328 -21.53 0.73 -11.26
CA GLU A 328 -22.18 1.81 -10.53
C GLU A 328 -21.80 3.19 -11.10
N GLN A 329 -20.52 3.39 -11.46
CA GLN A 329 -20.07 4.60 -12.18
C GLN A 329 -20.77 4.78 -13.53
N LYS A 330 -21.01 3.67 -14.24
CA LYS A 330 -21.78 3.63 -15.49
C LYS A 330 -23.29 3.79 -15.27
N LYS A 331 -23.74 3.93 -14.01
CA LYS A 331 -25.15 4.02 -13.60
C LYS A 331 -26.00 2.83 -14.06
N ILE A 332 -25.40 1.65 -14.18
CA ILE A 332 -26.11 0.43 -14.59
C ILE A 332 -26.71 -0.25 -13.35
N ILE A 333 -25.93 -0.31 -12.27
CA ILE A 333 -26.34 -0.91 -11.00
C ILE A 333 -26.30 0.12 -9.86
N LYS A 334 -26.98 -0.19 -8.77
CA LYS A 334 -26.92 0.51 -7.49
C LYS A 334 -26.61 -0.49 -6.38
N THR A 335 -25.71 -0.13 -5.46
CA THR A 335 -25.39 -0.99 -4.31
C THR A 335 -25.82 -0.34 -3.00
N GLU A 336 -26.59 -1.07 -2.20
CA GLU A 336 -27.03 -0.64 -0.87
C GLU A 336 -26.46 -1.54 0.22
N SER A 337 -26.00 -0.95 1.32
CA SER A 337 -25.52 -1.70 2.48
C SER A 337 -26.68 -2.02 3.42
N ILE A 338 -26.91 -3.32 3.67
CA ILE A 338 -27.87 -3.83 4.63
C ILE A 338 -27.08 -4.57 5.72
N GLY A 339 -26.64 -3.83 6.74
CA GLY A 339 -25.77 -4.33 7.80
C GLY A 339 -24.41 -4.77 7.24
N LYS A 340 -24.03 -6.04 7.42
CA LYS A 340 -22.78 -6.61 6.87
C LYS A 340 -22.89 -7.05 5.39
N MET A 341 -24.09 -7.01 4.81
CA MET A 341 -24.34 -7.44 3.44
C MET A 341 -24.45 -6.25 2.50
N LYS A 342 -24.01 -6.42 1.25
CA LYS A 342 -24.26 -5.48 0.16
C LYS A 342 -25.27 -6.08 -0.80
N LYS A 343 -26.40 -5.40 -0.96
CA LYS A 343 -27.44 -5.72 -1.95
C LYS A 343 -27.16 -4.89 -3.19
N THR A 344 -27.25 -5.51 -4.36
CA THR A 344 -27.02 -4.89 -5.67
C THR A 344 -28.28 -5.03 -6.50
N GLU A 345 -28.71 -3.93 -7.12
CA GLU A 345 -29.90 -3.88 -7.97
C GLU A 345 -29.62 -3.16 -9.29
N LEU A 346 -30.31 -3.57 -10.37
CA LEU A 346 -30.30 -2.84 -11.63
C LEU A 346 -31.03 -1.52 -11.45
N THR A 347 -30.46 -0.45 -11.99
CA THR A 347 -31.09 0.88 -11.93
C THR A 347 -32.26 0.97 -12.90
N GLU A 348 -33.19 1.88 -12.60
CA GLU A 348 -34.24 2.26 -13.54
C GLU A 348 -33.65 2.79 -14.86
N PHE A 349 -32.53 3.51 -14.81
CA PHE A 349 -31.84 3.99 -16.02
C PHE A 349 -31.54 2.86 -17.02
N PHE A 350 -31.10 1.71 -16.52
CA PHE A 350 -30.82 0.53 -17.33
C PHE A 350 -32.09 -0.17 -17.82
N LEU A 351 -33.17 -0.15 -17.03
CA LEU A 351 -34.42 -0.87 -17.31
C LEU A 351 -35.41 -0.08 -18.17
N THR A 352 -35.56 1.24 -17.97
CA THR A 352 -36.59 2.08 -18.61
C THR A 352 -36.04 3.05 -19.65
N GLY A 353 -34.73 3.27 -19.70
CA GLY A 353 -34.08 4.00 -20.78
C GLY A 353 -34.59 5.44 -20.99
N ASN A 354 -34.42 6.34 -20.02
CA ASN A 354 -34.57 7.79 -20.18
C ASN A 354 -35.91 8.28 -20.78
N GLU A 355 -37.03 8.03 -20.09
CA GLU A 355 -38.20 8.92 -20.18
C GLU A 355 -38.12 10.01 -19.11
N ASN A 356 -37.14 10.90 -19.24
CA ASN A 356 -37.19 12.22 -18.60
C ASN A 356 -37.05 13.28 -19.70
N LYS A 357 -38.17 13.50 -20.40
CA LYS A 357 -38.50 14.84 -20.91
C LYS A 357 -38.81 15.69 -19.68
N VAL A 358 -37.87 16.56 -19.31
CA VAL A 358 -38.20 17.78 -18.56
C VAL A 358 -37.63 18.94 -19.36
N LEU A 359 -38.51 19.92 -19.54
CA LEU A 359 -38.48 21.08 -20.43
C LEU A 359 -37.23 21.95 -20.36
#